data_AF-A0A7Y9BGV7-F1
#
_entry.id   AF-A0A7Y9BGV7-F1
#
_cell.length_a   1.000
_cell.length_b   1.000
_cell.length_c   1.000
_cell.angle_alpha   90.00
_cell.angle_beta   90.00
_cell.angle_gamma   90.00
#
_symmetry.space_group_name_H-M   'P 1'
#
loop_
_entity.id
_entity.type
_entity.pdbx_description
1 polymer ?
#
loop_
_entity_poly.entity_id
_entity_poly.type
_entity_poly.pdbx_seq_one_letter_code
_entity_poly.pdbx_strand_id
1 'polypeptide(L)'
;MVFSELGELDYICRLLFNTYKIPISFLDQNGNLVFEHVLNEQPHPLFPSRMDLLRQLSAEDDYYPFPIFKSTTNLENYFLIQIPLHGSILAGPVLYSKLPEGSIDGLIHDLHIRVNKVEMIQYYQALPVLNNLKFINMSMVFHYMLFQQQLDLVELLQKNKLLENVKIEIEQPDVEIAERRQNTKVHHDPMAEKKIFDCIREGNTADVVNTLKSLGETGEAGILSKKSHLRSQKNIAIAGITLATRAALDGGLFPEIAYTLSDLYIQNLEEVNDSKGVDQLVEHAFLEFTQRVEQSKRDQYSTPIYACQNYIFTHLYEDITLNQLAKMAAMNPSYLSALFKKEVGVSISGYIQRAKVNEAKSLMTYTAHSLTEISSLLNFHDQSYFTKVFKKFAGVTPKQYKSRLVASKPNEV
;
A
#
# COMPACT_ATOMS: atom_id res chain seq x y z
N MET A 1 -5.56 23.53 44.72
CA MET A 1 -5.97 22.50 45.68
C MET A 1 -5.18 21.27 45.32
N VAL A 2 -4.18 20.93 46.13
CA VAL A 2 -3.30 19.78 45.93
C VAL A 2 -4.01 18.60 46.58
N PHE A 3 -4.28 17.54 45.81
CA PHE A 3 -5.04 16.35 46.21
C PHE A 3 -4.59 15.82 47.57
N SER A 4 -5.48 15.87 48.57
CA SER A 4 -5.16 15.38 49.91
C SER A 4 -5.41 13.88 50.09
N GLU A 5 -6.03 13.18 49.13
CA GLU A 5 -6.34 11.76 49.30
C GLU A 5 -6.16 10.96 47.99
N LEU A 6 -5.30 9.94 48.05
CA LEU A 6 -5.09 8.91 47.01
C LEU A 6 -6.42 8.33 46.46
N GLY A 7 -7.49 8.37 47.27
CA GLY A 7 -8.83 7.91 46.90
C GLY A 7 -9.52 8.76 45.82
N GLU A 8 -9.30 10.07 45.78
CA GLU A 8 -9.85 10.91 44.70
C GLU A 8 -9.18 10.59 43.36
N LEU A 9 -7.87 10.35 43.39
CA LEU A 9 -7.10 9.98 42.21
C LEU A 9 -7.56 8.61 41.65
N ASP A 10 -7.68 7.61 42.52
CA ASP A 10 -8.21 6.29 42.14
C ASP A 10 -9.63 6.41 41.55
N TYR A 11 -10.48 7.26 42.12
CA TYR A 11 -11.83 7.51 41.62
C TYR A 11 -11.83 8.07 40.18
N ILE A 12 -11.00 9.09 39.90
CA ILE A 12 -10.88 9.68 38.56
C ILE A 12 -10.36 8.63 37.56
N CYS A 13 -9.29 7.91 37.91
CA CYS A 13 -8.73 6.84 37.09
C CYS A 13 -9.78 5.77 36.76
N ARG A 14 -10.53 5.32 37.77
CA ARG A 14 -11.59 4.32 37.61
C ARG A 14 -12.73 4.82 36.72
N LEU A 15 -13.11 6.09 36.81
CA LEU A 15 -14.16 6.68 35.96
C LEU A 15 -13.74 6.68 34.48
N LEU A 16 -12.49 7.08 34.21
CA LEU A 16 -11.94 7.12 32.86
C LEU A 16 -11.75 5.71 32.30
N PHE A 17 -11.23 4.77 33.10
CA PHE A 17 -11.15 3.36 32.72
C PHE A 17 -12.55 2.82 32.37
N ASN A 18 -13.56 3.09 33.19
CA ASN A 18 -14.91 2.58 32.94
C ASN A 18 -15.56 3.17 31.68
N THR A 19 -15.21 4.41 31.33
CA THR A 19 -15.73 5.12 30.16
C THR A 19 -15.06 4.66 28.87
N TYR A 20 -13.72 4.60 28.87
CA TYR A 20 -12.93 4.35 27.65
C TYR A 20 -12.46 2.90 27.49
N LYS A 21 -12.51 2.10 28.57
CA LYS A 21 -11.97 0.74 28.63
C LYS A 21 -10.47 0.66 28.30
N ILE A 22 -9.76 1.78 28.51
CA ILE A 22 -8.32 1.89 28.33
C ILE A 22 -7.65 1.63 29.69
N PRO A 23 -6.63 0.75 29.77
CA PRO A 23 -5.93 0.50 31.01
C PRO A 23 -5.29 1.77 31.59
N ILE A 24 -5.37 1.95 32.91
CA ILE A 24 -4.81 3.10 33.62
C ILE A 24 -4.07 2.61 34.86
N SER A 25 -2.79 2.96 34.97
CA SER A 25 -1.90 2.56 36.06
C SER A 25 -1.37 3.82 36.76
N PHE A 26 -1.28 3.80 38.08
CA PHE A 26 -0.67 4.87 38.86
C PHE A 26 0.61 4.36 39.54
N LEU A 27 1.71 5.05 39.27
CA LEU A 27 3.04 4.76 39.82
C LEU A 27 3.41 5.86 40.83
N ASP A 28 3.95 5.48 41.98
CA ASP A 28 4.49 6.44 42.95
C ASP A 28 5.80 7.10 42.44
N GLN A 29 6.36 8.02 43.23
CA GLN A 29 7.63 8.69 42.91
C GLN A 29 8.82 7.74 42.77
N ASN A 30 8.73 6.54 43.35
CA ASN A 30 9.78 5.52 43.28
C ASN A 30 9.57 4.54 42.10
N GLY A 31 8.54 4.76 41.28
CA GLY A 31 8.18 3.88 40.16
C GLY A 31 7.53 2.56 40.60
N ASN A 32 6.92 2.53 41.79
CA ASN A 32 6.14 1.38 42.26
C ASN A 32 4.66 1.54 41.88
N LEU A 33 4.04 0.44 41.44
CA LEU A 33 2.61 0.42 41.13
C LEU A 33 1.79 0.50 42.42
N VAL A 34 0.97 1.54 42.52
CA VAL A 34 0.07 1.76 43.66
C VAL A 34 -1.31 1.16 43.39
N PHE A 35 -1.87 1.43 42.20
CA PHE A 35 -3.11 0.83 41.73
C PHE A 35 -3.14 0.77 40.21
N GLU A 36 -4.00 -0.10 39.69
CA GLU A 36 -4.20 -0.29 38.25
C GLU A 36 -5.65 -0.68 37.95
N HIS A 37 -6.18 -0.16 36.84
CA HIS A 37 -7.49 -0.52 36.31
C HIS A 37 -7.31 -1.13 34.92
N VAL A 38 -7.55 -2.44 34.79
CA VAL A 38 -7.37 -3.22 33.55
C VAL A 38 -8.56 -4.15 33.31
N LEU A 39 -8.85 -4.46 32.05
CA LEU A 39 -9.87 -5.46 31.70
C LEU A 39 -9.35 -6.90 31.84
N ASN A 40 -8.12 -7.15 31.39
CA ASN A 40 -7.47 -8.46 31.42
C ASN A 40 -5.99 -8.31 31.74
N GLU A 41 -5.47 -9.14 32.65
CA GLU A 41 -4.03 -9.26 32.92
C GLU A 41 -3.39 -10.25 31.93
N GLN A 42 -3.52 -9.99 30.63
CA GLN A 42 -2.74 -10.77 29.67
C GLN A 42 -1.27 -10.32 29.71
N PRO A 43 -0.32 -11.27 29.81
CA PRO A 43 1.09 -10.93 29.76
C PRO A 43 1.44 -10.38 28.38
N HIS A 44 2.26 -9.33 28.35
CA HIS A 44 2.73 -8.77 27.10
C HIS A 44 3.68 -9.78 26.42
N PRO A 45 3.43 -10.20 25.16
CA PRO A 45 4.20 -11.28 24.53
C PRO A 45 5.69 -10.94 24.33
N LEU A 46 6.02 -9.66 24.23
CA LEU A 46 7.40 -9.16 23.99
C LEU A 46 8.13 -8.63 25.23
N PHE A 47 7.43 -8.41 26.35
CA PHE A 47 8.04 -7.82 27.54
C PHE A 47 7.97 -8.84 28.68
N PRO A 48 9.12 -9.29 29.21
CA PRO A 48 9.15 -10.31 30.26
C PRO A 48 8.55 -9.82 31.58
N SER A 49 8.52 -8.50 31.79
CA SER A 49 7.95 -7.85 32.98
C SER A 49 7.14 -6.63 32.56
N ARG A 50 5.83 -6.68 32.83
CA ARG A 50 4.92 -5.55 32.67
C ARG A 50 5.38 -4.33 33.49
N MET A 51 5.92 -4.57 34.69
CA MET A 51 6.42 -3.51 35.55
C MET A 51 7.63 -2.78 34.97
N ASP A 52 8.49 -3.48 34.25
CA ASP A 52 9.66 -2.84 33.63
C ASP A 52 9.24 -1.95 32.46
N LEU A 53 8.25 -2.39 31.68
CA LEU A 53 7.63 -1.57 30.63
C LEU A 53 6.99 -0.31 31.22
N LEU A 54 6.18 -0.45 32.29
CA LEU A 54 5.54 0.68 32.96
C LEU A 54 6.59 1.69 33.47
N ARG A 55 7.68 1.21 34.09
CA ARG A 55 8.77 2.06 34.57
C ARG A 55 9.51 2.77 33.44
N GLN A 56 9.78 2.07 32.34
CA GLN A 56 10.42 2.65 31.16
C GLN A 56 9.54 3.75 30.54
N LEU A 57 8.22 3.54 30.47
CA LEU A 57 7.29 4.52 29.95
C LEU A 57 7.08 5.70 30.91
N SER A 58 7.22 5.50 32.23
CA SER A 58 7.09 6.57 33.22
C SER A 58 8.38 7.34 33.49
N ALA A 59 9.53 6.84 33.02
CA ALA A 59 10.82 7.48 33.23
C ALA A 59 10.89 8.80 32.43
N GLU A 60 10.79 9.91 33.15
CA GLU A 60 11.02 11.26 32.66
C GLU A 60 11.72 12.04 33.79
N ASP A 61 12.92 12.55 33.51
CA ASP A 61 13.73 13.28 34.50
C ASP A 61 13.14 14.68 34.79
N ASP A 62 12.49 15.27 33.78
CA ASP A 62 11.89 16.60 33.85
C ASP A 62 10.38 16.52 34.15
N TYR A 63 9.87 17.57 34.79
CA TYR A 63 8.43 17.75 35.00
C TYR A 63 7.78 18.51 33.84
N TYR A 64 6.75 17.92 33.26
CA TYR A 64 5.94 18.47 32.19
C TYR A 64 4.48 18.63 32.67
N PRO A 65 3.96 19.87 32.76
CA PRO A 65 2.59 20.14 33.20
C PRO A 65 1.58 19.93 32.07
N PHE A 66 1.71 18.83 31.32
CA PHE A 66 0.81 18.44 30.23
C PHE A 66 0.97 16.94 29.95
N PRO A 67 -0.03 16.27 29.34
CA PRO A 67 0.10 14.87 28.95
C PRO A 67 1.21 14.65 27.92
N ILE A 68 2.08 13.68 28.19
CA ILE A 68 3.16 13.26 27.29
C ILE A 68 2.73 11.99 26.57
N PHE A 69 2.75 11.98 25.24
CA PHE A 69 2.42 10.80 24.44
C PHE A 69 3.67 9.96 24.19
N LYS A 70 3.54 8.65 24.35
CA LYS A 70 4.62 7.68 24.09
C LYS A 70 4.09 6.54 23.23
N SER A 71 4.88 6.16 22.24
CA SER A 71 4.58 5.01 21.39
C SER A 71 5.71 4.00 21.46
N THR A 72 5.37 2.71 21.56
CA THR A 72 6.36 1.63 21.47
C THR A 72 6.66 1.32 20.01
N THR A 73 7.78 0.65 19.73
CA THR A 73 8.10 0.11 18.40
C THR A 73 7.06 -0.91 17.91
N ASN A 74 6.18 -1.35 18.80
CA ASN A 74 5.16 -2.36 18.60
C ASN A 74 3.77 -1.73 18.36
N LEU A 75 3.72 -0.45 17.96
CA LEU A 75 2.50 0.29 17.61
C LEU A 75 1.55 0.58 18.79
N GLU A 76 1.97 0.32 20.03
CA GLU A 76 1.18 0.58 21.22
C GLU A 76 1.38 2.03 21.66
N ASN A 77 0.29 2.65 22.06
CA ASN A 77 0.27 4.07 22.40
C ASN A 77 -0.16 4.27 23.84
N TYR A 78 0.51 5.22 24.49
CA TYR A 78 0.33 5.60 25.87
C TYR A 78 0.30 7.11 25.99
N PHE A 79 -0.34 7.61 27.05
CA PHE A 79 -0.02 8.94 27.56
C PHE A 79 0.32 8.88 29.04
N LEU A 80 1.25 9.75 29.42
CA LEU A 80 1.76 9.92 30.77
C LEU A 80 1.30 11.28 31.29
N ILE A 81 0.77 11.33 32.51
CA ILE A 81 0.48 12.57 33.23
C ILE A 81 1.25 12.52 34.55
N GLN A 82 2.18 13.46 34.73
CA GLN A 82 2.94 13.58 35.97
C GLN A 82 2.15 14.37 37.01
N ILE A 83 2.06 13.83 38.21
CA ILE A 83 1.45 14.48 39.38
C ILE A 83 2.59 14.95 40.30
N PRO A 84 2.81 16.28 40.43
CA PRO A 84 3.86 16.84 41.27
C PRO A 84 3.86 16.22 42.67
N LEU A 85 5.02 15.72 43.11
CA LEU A 85 5.22 15.16 44.46
C LEU A 85 4.34 13.94 44.79
N HIS A 86 3.70 13.30 43.81
CA HIS A 86 2.85 12.11 44.05
C HIS A 86 3.21 10.93 43.15
N GLY A 87 3.63 11.18 41.91
CA GLY A 87 4.01 10.14 40.97
C GLY A 87 3.44 10.39 39.60
N SER A 88 3.08 9.33 38.87
CA SER A 88 2.68 9.44 37.46
C SER A 88 1.52 8.50 37.12
N ILE A 89 0.57 9.01 36.33
CA ILE A 89 -0.48 8.21 35.71
C ILE A 89 -0.04 7.82 34.32
N LEU A 90 -0.14 6.53 34.01
CA LEU A 90 0.05 6.01 32.65
C LEU A 90 -1.27 5.43 32.15
N ALA A 91 -1.74 5.91 31.00
CA ALA A 91 -2.91 5.36 30.32
C ALA A 91 -2.51 4.70 29.01
N GLY A 92 -3.00 3.48 28.76
CA GLY A 92 -2.63 2.61 27.64
C GLY A 92 -2.26 1.21 28.13
N PRO A 93 -2.00 0.24 27.23
CA PRO A 93 -1.83 0.39 25.78
C PRO A 93 -3.12 0.64 24.99
N VAL A 94 -3.00 1.36 23.88
CA VAL A 94 -4.06 1.60 22.88
C VAL A 94 -3.51 1.47 21.46
N LEU A 95 -4.36 0.97 20.55
CA LEU A 95 -4.11 1.02 19.11
C LEU A 95 -4.94 2.13 18.45
N TYR A 96 -4.36 2.89 17.53
CA TYR A 96 -5.10 3.91 16.77
C TYR A 96 -6.04 3.33 15.71
N SER A 97 -5.74 2.11 15.25
CA SER A 97 -6.55 1.37 14.29
C SER A 97 -6.44 -0.12 14.56
N LYS A 98 -7.48 -0.87 14.19
CA LYS A 98 -7.44 -2.33 14.25
C LYS A 98 -6.36 -2.86 13.31
N LEU A 99 -5.52 -3.77 13.82
CA LEU A 99 -4.48 -4.44 13.04
C LEU A 99 -5.04 -5.69 12.36
N PRO A 100 -5.00 -5.80 11.03
CA PRO A 100 -5.30 -7.05 10.32
C PRO A 100 -4.24 -8.11 10.63
N GLU A 101 -4.61 -9.39 10.62
CA GLU A 101 -3.67 -10.50 10.91
C GLU A 101 -2.45 -10.50 9.98
N GLY A 102 -2.61 -10.15 8.70
CA GLY A 102 -1.48 -10.04 7.77
C GLY A 102 -0.48 -8.92 8.12
N SER A 103 -0.94 -7.84 8.74
CA SER A 103 -0.06 -6.77 9.24
C SER A 103 0.69 -7.18 10.50
N ILE A 104 0.05 -8.01 11.32
CA ILE A 104 0.66 -8.62 12.51
C ILE A 104 1.80 -9.56 12.08
N ASP A 105 1.60 -10.33 11.01
CA ASP A 105 2.65 -11.18 10.42
C ASP A 105 3.86 -10.38 9.93
N GLY A 106 3.60 -9.27 9.22
CA GLY A 106 4.66 -8.35 8.80
C GLY A 106 5.44 -7.79 9.99
N LEU A 107 4.75 -7.41 11.08
CA LEU A 107 5.40 -6.88 12.28
C LEU A 107 6.32 -7.91 12.97
N ILE A 108 5.88 -9.18 13.06
CA ILE A 108 6.70 -10.28 13.63
C ILE A 108 7.97 -10.46 12.80
N HIS A 109 7.83 -10.43 11.48
CA HIS A 109 8.94 -10.59 10.55
C HIS A 109 9.92 -9.42 10.64
N ASP A 110 9.44 -8.18 10.56
CA ASP A 110 10.27 -6.98 10.49
C ASP A 110 11.06 -6.75 11.78
N LEU A 111 10.42 -7.00 12.93
CA LEU A 111 11.05 -6.86 14.25
C LEU A 111 11.85 -8.11 14.67
N HIS A 112 11.94 -9.14 13.81
CA HIS A 112 12.66 -10.39 14.06
C HIS A 112 12.27 -11.06 15.39
N ILE A 113 11.00 -10.95 15.75
CA ILE A 113 10.51 -11.37 17.05
C ILE A 113 10.36 -12.90 17.09
N ARG A 114 11.01 -13.55 18.06
CA ARG A 114 10.80 -14.98 18.35
C ARG A 114 9.69 -15.18 19.38
N VAL A 115 8.42 -15.04 18.96
CA VAL A 115 7.25 -15.30 19.81
C VAL A 115 6.22 -16.18 19.13
N ASN A 116 5.33 -16.75 19.94
CA ASN A 116 4.17 -17.49 19.45
C ASN A 116 3.20 -16.54 18.74
N LYS A 117 3.01 -16.76 17.43
CA LYS A 117 2.11 -15.98 16.58
C LYS A 117 0.68 -15.91 17.12
N VAL A 118 0.18 -17.00 17.71
CA VAL A 118 -1.19 -17.05 18.25
C VAL A 118 -1.33 -16.12 19.46
N GLU A 119 -0.35 -16.14 20.37
CA GLU A 119 -0.34 -15.26 21.55
C GLU A 119 -0.25 -13.79 21.14
N MET A 120 0.56 -13.50 20.13
CA MET A 120 0.74 -12.17 19.58
C MET A 120 -0.56 -11.64 18.94
N ILE A 121 -1.24 -12.45 18.11
CA ILE A 121 -2.54 -12.09 17.53
C ILE A 121 -3.58 -11.87 18.63
N GLN A 122 -3.68 -12.76 19.61
CA GLN A 122 -4.64 -12.64 20.72
C GLN A 122 -4.41 -11.35 21.52
N TYR A 123 -3.15 -11.01 21.77
CA TYR A 123 -2.77 -9.78 22.47
C TYR A 123 -3.28 -8.53 21.74
N TYR A 124 -2.93 -8.33 20.46
CA TYR A 124 -3.36 -7.14 19.71
C TYR A 124 -4.87 -7.09 19.47
N GLN A 125 -5.52 -8.24 19.34
CA GLN A 125 -6.99 -8.29 19.21
C GLN A 125 -7.71 -7.91 20.51
N ALA A 126 -7.06 -8.10 21.67
CA ALA A 126 -7.60 -7.72 22.97
C ALA A 126 -7.37 -6.24 23.33
N LEU A 127 -6.46 -5.55 22.65
CA LEU A 127 -6.15 -4.15 22.93
C LEU A 127 -7.33 -3.21 22.55
N PRO A 128 -7.59 -2.17 23.37
CA PRO A 128 -8.58 -1.17 23.02
C PRO A 128 -8.13 -0.38 21.77
N VAL A 129 -9.09 -0.19 20.86
CA VAL A 129 -8.87 0.60 19.64
C VAL A 129 -9.53 1.97 19.82
N LEU A 130 -8.72 3.02 19.88
CA LEU A 130 -9.17 4.40 19.97
C LEU A 130 -8.35 5.26 19.02
N ASN A 131 -9.00 5.97 18.10
CA ASN A 131 -8.28 6.82 17.15
C ASN A 131 -7.46 7.89 17.87
N ASN A 132 -6.38 8.35 17.21
CA ASN A 132 -5.41 9.26 17.80
C ASN A 132 -6.06 10.52 18.42
N LEU A 133 -6.93 11.20 17.68
CA LEU A 133 -7.58 12.41 18.16
C LEU A 133 -8.45 12.18 19.41
N LYS A 134 -9.19 11.06 19.49
CA LYS A 134 -9.95 10.73 20.71
C LYS A 134 -9.04 10.40 21.88
N PHE A 135 -7.90 9.76 21.64
CA PHE A 135 -6.92 9.47 22.68
C PHE A 135 -6.27 10.75 23.24
N ILE A 136 -5.95 11.71 22.36
CA ILE A 136 -5.48 13.05 22.76
C ILE A 136 -6.56 13.79 23.55
N ASN A 137 -7.81 13.82 23.07
CA ASN A 137 -8.89 14.48 23.78
C ASN A 137 -9.15 13.83 25.15
N MET A 138 -9.01 12.50 25.27
CA MET A 138 -9.10 11.80 26.55
C MET A 138 -8.01 12.29 27.51
N SER A 139 -6.77 12.46 27.06
CA SER A 139 -5.68 12.95 27.92
C SER A 139 -5.92 14.41 28.35
N MET A 140 -6.51 15.24 27.49
CA MET A 140 -6.91 16.61 27.81
C MET A 140 -8.03 16.66 28.85
N VAL A 141 -9.05 15.80 28.73
CA VAL A 141 -10.12 15.66 29.74
C VAL A 141 -9.53 15.20 31.07
N PHE A 142 -8.63 14.21 31.04
CA PHE A 142 -7.96 13.71 32.25
C PHE A 142 -7.14 14.82 32.91
N HIS A 143 -6.32 15.53 32.15
CA HIS A 143 -5.55 16.67 32.63
C HIS A 143 -6.44 17.75 33.24
N TYR A 144 -7.55 18.09 32.59
CA TYR A 144 -8.49 19.09 33.09
C TYR A 144 -9.13 18.65 34.42
N MET A 145 -9.53 17.39 34.56
CA MET A 145 -10.07 16.85 35.81
C MET A 145 -9.06 16.95 36.96
N LEU A 146 -7.77 16.72 36.67
CA LEU A 146 -6.71 16.74 37.66
C LEU A 146 -6.27 18.15 38.05
N PHE A 147 -6.04 19.03 37.09
CA PHE A 147 -5.39 20.32 37.33
C PHE A 147 -6.32 21.52 37.20
N GLN A 148 -7.55 21.32 36.71
CA GLN A 148 -8.50 22.39 36.37
C GLN A 148 -7.91 23.42 35.39
N GLN A 149 -7.00 22.93 34.52
CA GLN A 149 -6.30 23.72 33.52
C GLN A 149 -6.69 23.26 32.13
N GLN A 150 -7.13 24.20 31.31
CA GLN A 150 -7.44 23.97 29.91
C GLN A 150 -6.14 23.87 29.11
N LEU A 151 -6.12 22.93 28.16
CA LEU A 151 -5.04 22.77 27.20
C LEU A 151 -5.56 23.15 25.82
N ASP A 152 -4.73 23.81 25.02
CA ASP A 152 -4.96 23.95 23.59
C ASP A 152 -4.41 22.72 22.86
N LEU A 153 -5.18 22.18 21.91
CA LEU A 153 -4.82 20.97 21.17
C LEU A 153 -3.55 21.18 20.32
N VAL A 154 -3.43 22.33 19.65
CA VAL A 154 -2.30 22.61 18.75
C VAL A 154 -1.02 22.78 19.56
N GLU A 155 -1.10 23.53 20.66
CA GLU A 155 0.02 23.71 21.58
C GLU A 155 0.48 22.38 22.21
N LEU A 156 -0.46 21.53 22.64
CA LEU A 156 -0.16 20.21 23.20
C LEU A 156 0.59 19.31 22.22
N LEU A 157 0.17 19.30 20.95
CA LEU A 157 0.81 18.54 19.88
C LEU A 157 2.21 19.06 19.58
N GLN A 158 2.39 20.38 19.53
CA GLN A 158 3.70 21.00 19.31
C GLN A 158 4.68 20.65 20.43
N LYS A 159 4.24 20.75 21.69
CA LYS A 159 5.07 20.39 22.86
C LYS A 159 5.51 18.93 22.82
N ASN A 160 4.60 18.00 22.53
CA ASN A 160 4.95 16.58 22.41
C ASN A 160 5.89 16.29 21.25
N LYS A 161 5.75 16.98 20.12
CA LYS A 161 6.68 16.84 19.00
C LYS A 161 8.12 17.27 19.34
N LEU A 162 8.29 18.21 20.27
CA LEU A 162 9.62 18.61 20.76
C LEU A 162 10.24 17.56 21.69
N LEU A 163 9.41 16.73 22.35
CA LEU A 163 9.86 15.61 23.20
C LEU A 163 10.18 14.36 22.38
N GLU A 164 9.53 14.19 21.22
CA GLU A 164 9.86 13.14 20.27
C GLU A 164 11.27 13.36 19.70
N ASN A 165 12.28 12.78 20.35
CA ASN A 165 13.66 12.69 19.87
C ASN A 165 13.82 11.72 18.69
N VAL A 166 12.92 11.76 17.70
CA VAL A 166 13.14 11.08 16.43
C VAL A 166 14.03 11.98 15.57
N LYS A 167 15.32 12.02 15.92
CA LYS A 167 16.35 12.57 15.03
C LYS A 167 16.51 11.61 13.86
N ILE A 168 15.78 11.86 12.77
CA ILE A 168 16.17 11.33 11.47
C ILE A 168 17.43 12.11 11.08
N GLU A 169 18.60 11.56 11.40
CA GLU A 169 19.87 12.12 10.96
C GLU A 169 19.99 11.93 9.45
N ILE A 170 19.73 13.01 8.72
CA ILE A 170 20.05 13.10 7.29
C ILE A 170 21.48 13.65 7.20
N GLU A 171 22.36 12.92 6.52
CA GLU A 171 23.72 13.39 6.23
C GLU A 171 23.67 14.75 5.52
N GLN A 172 24.62 15.63 5.85
CA GLN A 172 24.68 16.96 5.23
C GLN A 172 24.86 16.83 3.72
N PRO A 173 23.90 17.29 2.89
CA PRO A 173 23.96 17.06 1.44
C PRO A 173 25.23 17.62 0.81
N ASP A 174 25.72 18.77 1.29
CA ASP A 174 26.92 19.41 0.75
C ASP A 174 28.19 18.58 0.99
N VAL A 175 28.26 17.83 2.10
CA VAL A 175 29.37 16.93 2.41
C VAL A 175 29.37 15.74 1.46
N GLU A 176 28.22 15.08 1.29
CA GLU A 176 28.06 13.95 0.36
C GLU A 176 28.33 14.37 -1.10
N ILE A 177 27.87 15.56 -1.50
CA ILE A 177 28.14 16.11 -2.84
C ILE A 177 29.65 16.35 -3.04
N ALA A 178 30.34 16.91 -2.04
CA ALA A 178 31.78 17.14 -2.09
C ALA A 178 32.56 15.83 -2.20
N GLU A 179 32.21 14.81 -1.39
CA GLU A 179 32.85 13.49 -1.42
C GLU A 179 32.66 12.78 -2.77
N ARG A 180 31.47 12.84 -3.37
CA ARG A 180 31.23 12.24 -4.70
C ARG A 180 32.03 12.92 -5.81
N ARG A 181 32.13 14.26 -5.77
CA ARG A 181 32.97 15.03 -6.71
C ARG A 181 34.44 14.65 -6.58
N GLN A 182 34.94 14.50 -5.36
CA GLN A 182 36.33 14.09 -5.12
C GLN A 182 36.61 12.67 -5.63
N ASN A 183 35.65 11.76 -5.50
CA ASN A 183 35.78 10.38 -5.93
C ASN A 183 35.44 10.15 -7.42
N THR A 184 35.14 11.21 -8.19
CA THR A 184 34.71 11.12 -9.60
C THR A 184 33.50 10.18 -9.81
N LYS A 185 32.68 9.99 -8.77
CA LYS A 185 31.45 9.21 -8.84
C LYS A 185 30.32 10.11 -9.34
N VAL A 186 29.88 9.86 -10.56
CA VAL A 186 28.75 10.56 -11.18
C VAL A 186 27.59 9.60 -11.37
N HIS A 187 26.38 10.09 -11.11
CA HIS A 187 25.17 9.37 -11.45
C HIS A 187 25.05 9.23 -12.97
N HIS A 188 24.21 8.28 -13.40
CA HIS A 188 23.82 8.12 -14.80
C HIS A 188 23.49 9.44 -15.49
N ASP A 189 23.86 9.52 -16.77
CA ASP A 189 23.53 10.65 -17.62
C ASP A 189 21.99 10.83 -17.68
N PRO A 190 21.46 11.99 -17.25
CA PRO A 190 20.03 12.28 -17.33
C PRO A 190 19.45 12.16 -18.75
N MET A 191 20.28 12.37 -19.79
CA MET A 191 19.84 12.17 -21.18
C MET A 191 19.62 10.70 -21.51
N ALA A 192 20.49 9.81 -21.01
CA ALA A 192 20.36 8.36 -21.20
C ALA A 192 19.12 7.83 -20.47
N GLU A 193 18.90 8.25 -19.22
CA GLU A 193 17.70 7.93 -18.46
C GLU A 193 16.43 8.39 -19.18
N LYS A 194 16.39 9.65 -19.62
CA LYS A 194 15.24 10.21 -20.35
C LYS A 194 14.97 9.44 -21.64
N LYS A 195 16.01 9.05 -22.37
CA LYS A 195 15.87 8.31 -23.64
C LYS A 195 15.13 6.98 -23.47
N ILE A 196 15.36 6.27 -22.35
CA ILE A 196 14.64 5.01 -22.07
C ILE A 196 13.13 5.27 -22.00
N PHE A 197 12.72 6.29 -21.24
CA PHE A 197 11.32 6.63 -21.08
C PHE A 197 10.72 7.24 -22.35
N ASP A 198 11.51 7.94 -23.16
CA ASP A 198 11.09 8.39 -24.48
C ASP A 198 10.81 7.19 -25.41
N CYS A 199 11.66 6.15 -25.41
CA CYS A 199 11.40 4.91 -26.16
C CYS A 199 10.09 4.23 -25.73
N ILE A 200 9.82 4.16 -24.42
CA ILE A 200 8.57 3.61 -23.89
C ILE A 200 7.38 4.46 -24.35
N ARG A 201 7.45 5.79 -24.19
CA ARG A 201 6.40 6.73 -24.61
C ARG A 201 6.14 6.64 -26.11
N GLU A 202 7.18 6.37 -26.90
CA GLU A 202 7.09 6.25 -28.35
C GLU A 202 6.58 4.89 -28.81
N GLY A 203 6.67 3.85 -27.97
CA GLY A 203 6.39 2.46 -28.35
C GLY A 203 7.50 1.83 -29.17
N ASN A 204 8.75 2.29 -29.00
CA ASN A 204 9.90 1.82 -29.76
C ASN A 204 10.61 0.66 -29.05
N THR A 205 10.15 -0.55 -29.34
CA THR A 205 10.61 -1.80 -28.69
C THR A 205 12.06 -2.17 -29.04
N ALA A 206 12.55 -1.77 -30.21
CA ALA A 206 13.93 -2.05 -30.63
C ALA A 206 14.94 -1.21 -29.82
N ASP A 207 14.62 0.05 -29.57
CA ASP A 207 15.56 0.98 -28.95
C ASP A 207 15.55 0.94 -27.43
N VAL A 208 14.44 0.53 -26.79
CA VAL A 208 14.36 0.45 -25.33
C VAL A 208 15.38 -0.54 -24.75
N VAL A 209 15.54 -1.71 -25.37
CA VAL A 209 16.48 -2.75 -24.91
C VAL A 209 17.94 -2.31 -25.07
N ASN A 210 18.27 -1.68 -26.21
CA ASN A 210 19.62 -1.19 -26.47
C ASN A 210 19.98 -0.03 -25.54
N THR A 211 19.03 0.85 -25.25
CA THR A 211 19.22 1.98 -24.35
C THR A 211 19.38 1.49 -22.89
N LEU A 212 18.62 0.47 -22.48
CA LEU A 212 18.77 -0.12 -21.15
C LEU A 212 20.18 -0.74 -20.96
N LYS A 213 20.68 -1.47 -21.96
CA LYS A 213 22.01 -2.12 -21.91
C LYS A 213 23.16 -1.11 -21.85
N SER A 214 23.03 0.02 -22.54
CA SER A 214 24.03 1.09 -22.54
C SER A 214 23.96 1.99 -21.31
N LEU A 215 22.89 1.93 -20.50
CA LEU A 215 22.74 2.76 -19.31
C LEU A 215 23.89 2.51 -18.32
N GLY A 216 24.29 1.25 -18.11
CA GLY A 216 25.40 0.89 -17.22
C GLY A 216 26.78 1.42 -17.66
N GLU A 217 26.91 1.95 -18.88
CA GLU A 217 28.14 2.58 -19.37
C GLU A 217 28.21 4.09 -19.06
N THR A 218 27.09 4.70 -18.63
CA THR A 218 26.94 6.17 -18.50
C THR A 218 27.08 6.71 -17.08
N GLY A 219 27.27 5.84 -16.08
CA GLY A 219 27.45 6.24 -14.68
C GLY A 219 27.12 5.13 -13.70
N GLU A 220 27.17 5.45 -12.40
CA GLU A 220 26.77 4.51 -11.35
C GLU A 220 25.30 4.73 -10.95
N ALA A 221 24.62 3.64 -10.61
CA ALA A 221 23.33 3.70 -9.95
C ALA A 221 23.49 4.23 -8.51
N GLY A 222 22.53 5.05 -8.06
CA GLY A 222 22.53 5.53 -6.68
C GLY A 222 22.46 4.39 -5.66
N ILE A 223 23.05 4.61 -4.48
CA ILE A 223 22.91 3.69 -3.33
C ILE A 223 21.68 4.13 -2.52
N LEU A 224 20.58 3.39 -2.66
CA LEU A 224 19.29 3.65 -2.01
C LEU A 224 19.10 2.80 -0.74
N SER A 225 20.02 1.89 -0.44
CA SER A 225 20.10 1.19 0.83
C SER A 225 21.56 0.94 1.21
N LYS A 226 21.98 1.54 2.34
CA LYS A 226 23.33 1.34 2.90
C LYS A 226 23.53 -0.07 3.48
N LYS A 227 22.44 -0.79 3.76
CA LYS A 227 22.46 -2.09 4.48
C LYS A 227 22.33 -3.30 3.56
N SER A 228 21.79 -3.13 2.35
CA SER A 228 21.59 -4.24 1.43
C SER A 228 21.69 -3.78 -0.02
N HIS A 229 22.65 -4.36 -0.74
CA HIS A 229 22.86 -4.10 -2.16
C HIS A 229 21.62 -4.50 -2.99
N LEU A 230 21.07 -5.69 -2.75
CA LEU A 230 19.86 -6.17 -3.42
C LEU A 230 18.67 -5.24 -3.15
N ARG A 231 18.49 -4.77 -1.90
CA ARG A 231 17.43 -3.81 -1.58
C ARG A 231 17.63 -2.48 -2.30
N SER A 232 18.88 -2.01 -2.42
CA SER A 232 19.20 -0.81 -3.20
C SER A 232 18.78 -0.96 -4.66
N GLN A 233 19.10 -2.09 -5.29
CA GLN A 233 18.72 -2.39 -6.67
C GLN A 233 17.20 -2.47 -6.84
N LYS A 234 16.48 -3.15 -5.93
CA LYS A 234 15.01 -3.19 -5.94
C LYS A 234 14.41 -1.79 -5.84
N ASN A 235 14.92 -0.94 -4.95
CA ASN A 235 14.42 0.43 -4.80
C ASN A 235 14.60 1.25 -6.10
N ILE A 236 15.73 1.08 -6.80
CA ILE A 236 15.97 1.72 -8.10
C ILE A 236 14.98 1.18 -9.15
N ALA A 237 14.79 -0.14 -9.19
CA ALA A 237 13.87 -0.79 -10.11
C ALA A 237 12.41 -0.34 -9.89
N ILE A 238 11.96 -0.17 -8.64
CA ILE A 238 10.63 0.39 -8.31
C ILE A 238 10.47 1.80 -8.89
N ALA A 239 11.48 2.66 -8.72
CA ALA A 239 11.47 4.01 -9.29
C ALA A 239 11.42 3.96 -10.83
N GLY A 240 12.23 3.08 -11.45
CA GLY A 240 12.24 2.84 -12.89
C GLY A 240 10.88 2.39 -13.43
N ILE A 241 10.25 1.39 -12.80
CA ILE A 241 8.91 0.90 -13.17
C ILE A 241 7.86 2.00 -13.01
N THR A 242 7.97 2.82 -11.96
CA THR A 242 7.07 3.96 -11.74
C THR A 242 7.18 4.98 -12.88
N LEU A 243 8.39 5.34 -13.29
CA LEU A 243 8.63 6.27 -14.41
C LEU A 243 8.21 5.66 -15.76
N ALA A 244 8.47 4.38 -15.98
CA ALA A 244 8.01 3.63 -17.15
C ALA A 244 6.48 3.64 -17.26
N THR A 245 5.78 3.48 -16.13
CA THR A 245 4.32 3.56 -16.06
C THR A 245 3.83 4.94 -16.52
N ARG A 246 4.47 6.03 -16.07
CA ARG A 246 4.12 7.40 -16.50
C ARG A 246 4.39 7.61 -17.98
N ALA A 247 5.55 7.18 -18.47
CA ALA A 247 5.87 7.25 -19.89
C ALA A 247 4.88 6.47 -20.76
N ALA A 248 4.44 5.30 -20.30
CA ALA A 248 3.47 4.48 -21.02
C ALA A 248 2.10 5.17 -21.10
N LEU A 249 1.62 5.78 -20.01
CA LEU A 249 0.40 6.59 -19.99
C LEU A 249 0.47 7.76 -20.98
N ASP A 250 1.58 8.50 -20.96
CA ASP A 250 1.83 9.60 -21.90
C ASP A 250 1.88 9.09 -23.36
N GLY A 251 2.35 7.85 -23.55
CA GLY A 251 2.38 7.15 -24.83
C GLY A 251 1.00 6.69 -25.32
N GLY A 252 -0.03 6.83 -24.48
CA GLY A 252 -1.41 6.43 -24.77
C GLY A 252 -1.78 5.05 -24.28
N LEU A 253 -1.03 4.43 -23.36
CA LEU A 253 -1.45 3.17 -22.71
C LEU A 253 -2.57 3.40 -21.70
N PHE A 254 -3.55 2.49 -21.66
CA PHE A 254 -4.70 2.59 -20.76
C PHE A 254 -4.28 2.60 -19.28
N PRO A 255 -4.83 3.51 -18.45
CA PRO A 255 -4.43 3.62 -17.05
C PRO A 255 -4.53 2.33 -16.25
N GLU A 256 -5.64 1.61 -16.39
CA GLU A 256 -5.85 0.35 -15.67
C GLU A 256 -4.78 -0.71 -16.04
N ILE A 257 -4.43 -0.79 -17.32
CA ILE A 257 -3.39 -1.70 -17.81
C ILE A 257 -2.02 -1.27 -17.28
N ALA A 258 -1.71 0.02 -17.36
CA ALA A 258 -0.43 0.54 -16.91
C ALA A 258 -0.21 0.32 -15.40
N TYR A 259 -1.23 0.61 -14.58
CA TYR A 259 -1.16 0.37 -13.13
C TYR A 259 -1.12 -1.10 -12.78
N THR A 260 -1.93 -1.94 -13.41
CA THR A 260 -1.89 -3.39 -13.19
C THR A 260 -0.51 -3.97 -13.52
N LEU A 261 0.10 -3.54 -14.63
CA LEU A 261 1.47 -3.95 -14.99
C LEU A 261 2.48 -3.48 -13.94
N SER A 262 2.39 -2.22 -13.51
CA SER A 262 3.26 -1.67 -12.46
C SER A 262 3.19 -2.51 -11.18
N ASP A 263 1.97 -2.77 -10.68
CA ASP A 263 1.75 -3.53 -9.45
C ASP A 263 2.31 -4.95 -9.57
N LEU A 264 2.03 -5.63 -10.69
CA LEU A 264 2.52 -6.99 -10.94
C LEU A 264 4.05 -7.05 -10.99
N TYR A 265 4.71 -6.12 -11.69
CA TYR A 265 6.17 -6.11 -11.75
C TYR A 265 6.82 -5.72 -10.42
N ILE A 266 6.23 -4.80 -9.65
CA ILE A 266 6.73 -4.43 -8.32
C ILE A 266 6.57 -5.60 -7.34
N GLN A 267 5.43 -6.31 -7.37
CA GLN A 267 5.22 -7.51 -6.55
C GLN A 267 6.25 -8.60 -6.89
N ASN A 268 6.43 -8.90 -8.18
CA ASN A 268 7.42 -9.88 -8.62
C ASN A 268 8.85 -9.46 -8.24
N LEU A 269 9.16 -8.16 -8.29
CA LEU A 269 10.46 -7.63 -7.90
C LEU A 269 10.76 -7.85 -6.42
N GLU A 270 9.77 -7.74 -5.55
CA GLU A 270 9.92 -8.04 -4.12
C GLU A 270 10.27 -9.52 -3.88
N GLU A 271 9.80 -10.44 -4.71
CA GLU A 271 10.10 -11.88 -4.62
C GLU A 271 11.48 -12.27 -5.19
N VAL A 272 12.13 -11.39 -5.97
CA VAL A 272 13.46 -11.67 -6.55
C VAL A 272 14.55 -11.69 -5.45
N ASN A 273 15.40 -12.71 -5.44
CA ASN A 273 16.40 -12.90 -4.38
C ASN A 273 17.85 -12.67 -4.81
N ASP A 274 18.07 -12.24 -6.05
CA ASP A 274 19.39 -12.01 -6.62
C ASP A 274 19.41 -10.83 -7.59
N SER A 275 20.58 -10.21 -7.75
CA SER A 275 20.77 -9.01 -8.58
C SER A 275 20.45 -9.24 -10.05
N LYS A 276 20.78 -10.41 -10.59
CA LYS A 276 20.55 -10.72 -12.01
C LYS A 276 19.06 -10.84 -12.30
N GLY A 277 18.29 -11.41 -11.38
CA GLY A 277 16.84 -11.45 -11.46
C GLY A 277 16.21 -10.05 -11.48
N VAL A 278 16.78 -9.08 -10.75
CA VAL A 278 16.28 -7.70 -10.74
C VAL A 278 16.46 -7.07 -12.12
N ASP A 279 17.67 -7.17 -12.69
CA ASP A 279 17.98 -6.61 -14.01
C ASP A 279 17.08 -7.22 -15.11
N GLN A 280 16.89 -8.54 -15.08
CA GLN A 280 16.03 -9.25 -16.03
C GLN A 280 14.56 -8.83 -15.92
N LEU A 281 14.06 -8.65 -14.70
CA LEU A 281 12.68 -8.24 -14.48
C LEU A 281 12.44 -6.80 -14.95
N VAL A 282 13.39 -5.89 -14.73
CA VAL A 282 13.32 -4.51 -15.22
C VAL A 282 13.33 -4.46 -16.75
N GLU A 283 14.23 -5.20 -17.40
CA GLU A 283 14.26 -5.31 -18.87
C GLU A 283 12.93 -5.82 -19.41
N HIS A 284 12.37 -6.86 -18.80
CA HIS A 284 11.09 -7.43 -19.18
C HIS A 284 9.93 -6.44 -18.98
N ALA A 285 9.91 -5.72 -17.84
CA ALA A 285 8.90 -4.73 -17.55
C ALA A 285 8.89 -3.59 -18.59
N PHE A 286 10.06 -3.04 -18.89
CA PHE A 286 10.17 -1.91 -19.83
C PHE A 286 9.81 -2.33 -21.26
N LEU A 287 10.20 -3.54 -21.66
CA LEU A 287 9.80 -4.08 -22.96
C LEU A 287 8.29 -4.28 -23.04
N GLU A 288 7.65 -4.85 -22.00
CA GLU A 288 6.20 -5.04 -21.95
C GLU A 288 5.46 -3.71 -22.04
N PHE A 289 5.84 -2.70 -21.24
CA PHE A 289 5.25 -1.36 -21.35
C PHE A 289 5.37 -0.79 -22.77
N THR A 290 6.55 -0.92 -23.37
CA THR A 290 6.81 -0.40 -24.73
C THR A 290 5.95 -1.12 -25.78
N GLN A 291 5.83 -2.44 -25.71
CA GLN A 291 4.99 -3.23 -26.62
C GLN A 291 3.51 -2.85 -26.50
N ARG A 292 3.02 -2.62 -25.28
CA ARG A 292 1.64 -2.20 -25.04
C ARG A 292 1.36 -0.80 -25.58
N VAL A 293 2.31 0.12 -25.45
CA VAL A 293 2.22 1.46 -26.07
C VAL A 293 2.23 1.36 -27.60
N GLU A 294 3.15 0.57 -28.16
CA GLU A 294 3.23 0.34 -29.61
C GLU A 294 1.89 -0.16 -30.17
N GLN A 295 1.29 -1.15 -29.50
CA GLN A 295 -0.01 -1.68 -29.87
C GLN A 295 -1.09 -0.61 -29.79
N SER A 296 -1.13 0.18 -28.71
CA SER A 296 -2.13 1.23 -28.53
C SER A 296 -2.00 2.38 -29.54
N LYS A 297 -0.78 2.65 -30.04
CA LYS A 297 -0.55 3.70 -31.05
C LYS A 297 -0.88 3.25 -32.47
N ARG A 298 -0.61 1.98 -32.81
CA ARG A 298 -1.02 1.40 -34.11
C ARG A 298 -2.53 1.51 -34.32
N ASP A 299 -3.26 1.53 -33.23
CA ASP A 299 -4.69 1.61 -33.16
C ASP A 299 -5.27 3.02 -33.47
N GLN A 300 -4.48 4.11 -33.46
CA GLN A 300 -4.84 5.50 -33.89
C GLN A 300 -6.28 5.98 -33.55
N TYR A 301 -6.81 5.62 -32.39
CA TYR A 301 -8.17 6.01 -32.00
C TYR A 301 -8.20 7.44 -31.42
N SER A 302 -9.25 8.18 -31.74
CA SER A 302 -9.51 9.49 -31.12
C SER A 302 -9.78 9.33 -29.62
N THR A 303 -9.52 10.38 -28.84
CA THR A 303 -9.70 10.38 -27.37
C THR A 303 -11.08 9.88 -26.91
N PRO A 304 -12.21 10.22 -27.55
CA PRO A 304 -13.51 9.66 -27.17
C PRO A 304 -13.63 8.15 -27.41
N ILE A 305 -13.05 7.64 -28.50
CA ILE A 305 -13.04 6.20 -28.81
C ILE A 305 -12.13 5.45 -27.86
N TYR A 306 -10.98 6.04 -27.55
CA TYR A 306 -10.07 5.55 -26.53
C TYR A 306 -10.76 5.46 -25.16
N ALA A 307 -11.44 6.52 -24.71
CA ALA A 307 -12.20 6.50 -23.46
C ALA A 307 -13.27 5.39 -23.45
N CYS A 308 -13.95 5.17 -24.58
CA CYS A 308 -14.91 4.07 -24.73
C CYS A 308 -14.25 2.70 -24.61
N GLN A 309 -13.11 2.48 -25.24
CA GLN A 309 -12.36 1.22 -25.13
C GLN A 309 -11.88 0.98 -23.69
N ASN A 310 -11.37 2.00 -23.01
CA ASN A 310 -10.97 1.92 -21.61
C ASN A 310 -12.15 1.51 -20.73
N TYR A 311 -13.30 2.16 -20.88
CA TYR A 311 -14.49 1.83 -20.09
C TYR A 311 -14.94 0.39 -20.32
N ILE A 312 -14.94 -0.06 -21.58
CA ILE A 312 -15.29 -1.45 -21.93
C ILE A 312 -14.31 -2.44 -21.27
N PHE A 313 -13.02 -2.10 -21.25
CA PHE A 313 -11.99 -2.94 -20.64
C PHE A 313 -12.17 -3.03 -19.12
N THR A 314 -12.33 -1.90 -18.43
CA THR A 314 -12.45 -1.86 -16.97
C THR A 314 -13.77 -2.47 -16.46
N HIS A 315 -14.87 -2.34 -17.21
CA HIS A 315 -16.21 -2.80 -16.79
C HIS A 315 -16.63 -4.08 -17.53
N LEU A 316 -15.67 -4.90 -17.98
CA LEU A 316 -15.96 -6.03 -18.87
C LEU A 316 -16.88 -7.10 -18.26
N TYR A 317 -16.88 -7.21 -16.93
CA TYR A 317 -17.73 -8.12 -16.14
C TYR A 317 -19.11 -7.53 -15.81
N GLU A 318 -19.40 -6.31 -16.26
CA GLU A 318 -20.66 -5.62 -16.03
C GLU A 318 -21.55 -5.58 -17.29
N ASP A 319 -22.73 -4.98 -17.17
CA ASP A 319 -23.58 -4.67 -18.31
C ASP A 319 -23.17 -3.32 -18.91
N ILE A 320 -22.68 -3.35 -20.16
CA ILE A 320 -22.15 -2.17 -20.85
C ILE A 320 -23.12 -1.77 -21.97
N THR A 321 -23.70 -0.58 -21.83
CA THR A 321 -24.65 -0.01 -22.78
C THR A 321 -24.05 1.14 -23.57
N LEU A 322 -24.54 1.36 -24.79
CA LEU A 322 -24.14 2.50 -25.63
C LEU A 322 -24.38 3.84 -24.93
N ASN A 323 -25.46 3.95 -24.16
CA ASN A 323 -25.82 5.18 -23.45
C ASN A 323 -24.82 5.52 -22.35
N GLN A 324 -24.31 4.53 -21.61
CA GLN A 324 -23.24 4.75 -20.62
C GLN A 324 -21.98 5.27 -21.30
N LEU A 325 -21.56 4.62 -22.40
CA LEU A 325 -20.37 5.02 -23.14
C LEU A 325 -20.50 6.43 -23.74
N ALA A 326 -21.66 6.75 -24.31
CA ALA A 326 -21.96 8.06 -24.86
C ALA A 326 -21.95 9.16 -23.80
N LYS A 327 -22.54 8.90 -22.62
CA LYS A 327 -22.55 9.84 -21.49
C LYS A 327 -21.13 10.11 -20.98
N MET A 328 -20.32 9.08 -20.80
CA MET A 328 -18.92 9.22 -20.38
C MET A 328 -18.10 10.01 -21.41
N ALA A 329 -18.27 9.72 -22.70
CA ALA A 329 -17.55 10.40 -23.77
C ALA A 329 -18.08 11.82 -24.04
N ALA A 330 -19.12 12.28 -23.35
CA ALA A 330 -19.84 13.52 -23.61
C ALA A 330 -20.33 13.65 -25.06
N MET A 331 -20.85 12.56 -25.63
CA MET A 331 -21.30 12.46 -27.02
C MET A 331 -22.75 11.99 -27.14
N ASN A 332 -23.37 12.31 -28.28
CA ASN A 332 -24.63 11.68 -28.66
C ASN A 332 -24.40 10.18 -28.99
N PRO A 333 -25.26 9.25 -28.51
CA PRO A 333 -25.13 7.80 -28.76
C PRO A 333 -24.98 7.41 -30.24
N SER A 334 -25.76 8.02 -31.14
CA SER A 334 -25.71 7.73 -32.57
C SER A 334 -24.40 8.18 -33.19
N TYR A 335 -23.91 9.35 -32.78
CA TYR A 335 -22.62 9.88 -33.24
C TYR A 335 -21.46 9.02 -32.74
N LEU A 336 -21.47 8.65 -31.47
CA LEU A 336 -20.45 7.75 -30.90
C LEU A 336 -20.42 6.40 -31.61
N SER A 337 -21.59 5.79 -31.87
CA SER A 337 -21.65 4.52 -32.58
C SER A 337 -21.08 4.60 -34.00
N ALA A 338 -21.32 5.71 -34.71
CA ALA A 338 -20.79 5.93 -36.05
C ALA A 338 -19.27 6.17 -36.01
N LEU A 339 -18.80 7.01 -35.08
CA LEU A 339 -17.38 7.29 -34.90
C LEU A 339 -16.59 6.04 -34.51
N PHE A 340 -17.10 5.26 -33.55
CA PHE A 340 -16.45 4.03 -33.11
C PHE A 340 -16.35 3.01 -34.24
N LYS A 341 -17.41 2.84 -35.04
CA LYS A 341 -17.35 1.94 -36.20
C LYS A 341 -16.38 2.44 -37.28
N LYS A 342 -16.29 3.76 -37.46
CA LYS A 342 -15.37 4.38 -38.43
C LYS A 342 -13.91 4.17 -38.04
N GLU A 343 -13.56 4.41 -36.78
CA GLU A 343 -12.17 4.33 -36.31
C GLU A 343 -11.76 2.90 -35.98
N VAL A 344 -12.59 2.16 -35.24
CA VAL A 344 -12.28 0.78 -34.76
C VAL A 344 -12.63 -0.29 -35.80
N GLY A 345 -13.35 0.07 -36.86
CA GLY A 345 -13.76 -0.84 -37.94
C GLY A 345 -14.88 -1.82 -37.59
N VAL A 346 -15.31 -1.87 -36.32
CA VAL A 346 -16.39 -2.75 -35.82
C VAL A 346 -17.39 -1.96 -34.98
N SER A 347 -18.62 -2.44 -34.87
CA SER A 347 -19.60 -1.82 -33.97
C SER A 347 -19.18 -1.99 -32.50
N ILE A 348 -19.61 -1.07 -31.64
CA ILE A 348 -19.38 -1.12 -30.19
C ILE A 348 -19.82 -2.46 -29.59
N SER A 349 -21.02 -2.93 -29.93
CA SER A 349 -21.51 -4.25 -29.48
C SER A 349 -20.61 -5.39 -29.96
N GLY A 350 -20.14 -5.34 -31.20
CA GLY A 350 -19.20 -6.33 -31.73
C GLY A 350 -17.84 -6.28 -31.02
N TYR A 351 -17.38 -5.09 -30.66
CA TYR A 351 -16.14 -4.89 -29.90
C TYR A 351 -16.26 -5.45 -28.48
N ILE A 352 -17.34 -5.14 -27.75
CA ILE A 352 -17.62 -5.68 -26.41
C ILE A 352 -17.66 -7.21 -26.45
N GLN A 353 -18.39 -7.79 -27.42
CA GLN A 353 -18.45 -9.24 -27.58
C GLN A 353 -17.07 -9.85 -27.83
N ARG A 354 -16.25 -9.23 -28.68
CA ARG A 354 -14.89 -9.70 -28.98
C ARG A 354 -13.99 -9.62 -27.74
N ALA A 355 -14.06 -8.53 -26.98
CA ALA A 355 -13.33 -8.36 -25.73
C ALA A 355 -13.72 -9.44 -24.71
N LYS A 356 -15.02 -9.66 -24.49
CA LYS A 356 -15.52 -10.73 -23.61
C LYS A 356 -15.05 -12.13 -24.07
N VAL A 357 -14.99 -12.40 -25.38
CA VAL A 357 -14.47 -13.67 -25.88
C VAL A 357 -12.98 -13.84 -25.62
N ASN A 358 -12.18 -12.78 -25.76
CA ASN A 358 -10.76 -12.83 -25.46
C ASN A 358 -10.54 -13.07 -23.96
N GLU A 359 -11.28 -12.38 -23.09
CA GLU A 359 -11.23 -12.61 -21.65
C GLU A 359 -11.67 -14.03 -21.28
N ALA A 360 -12.71 -14.56 -21.92
CA ALA A 360 -13.13 -15.95 -21.74
C ALA A 360 -12.00 -16.95 -22.09
N LYS A 361 -11.18 -16.67 -23.12
CA LYS A 361 -10.02 -17.52 -23.45
C LYS A 361 -8.96 -17.44 -22.34
N SER A 362 -8.68 -16.26 -21.80
CA SER A 362 -7.76 -16.07 -20.67
C SER A 362 -8.23 -16.86 -19.44
N LEU A 363 -9.51 -16.70 -19.05
CA LEU A 363 -10.09 -17.44 -17.94
C LEU A 363 -10.02 -18.96 -18.14
N MET A 364 -10.29 -19.46 -19.36
CA MET A 364 -10.14 -20.90 -19.66
C MET A 364 -8.69 -21.40 -19.59
N THR A 365 -7.71 -20.51 -19.78
CA THR A 365 -6.28 -20.86 -19.83
C THR A 365 -5.65 -20.85 -18.44
N TYR A 366 -5.98 -19.83 -17.65
CA TYR A 366 -5.28 -19.50 -16.40
C TYR A 366 -6.08 -19.81 -15.14
N THR A 367 -7.36 -20.15 -15.24
CA THR A 367 -8.22 -20.43 -14.07
C THR A 367 -8.92 -21.79 -14.18
N ALA A 368 -9.46 -22.28 -13.07
CA ALA A 368 -10.24 -23.52 -13.02
C ALA A 368 -11.74 -23.31 -13.37
N HIS A 369 -12.17 -22.10 -13.72
CA HIS A 369 -13.58 -21.77 -13.85
C HIS A 369 -14.35 -22.64 -14.85
N SER A 370 -15.57 -23.02 -14.49
CA SER A 370 -16.48 -23.75 -15.38
C SER A 370 -16.97 -22.85 -16.53
N LEU A 371 -17.43 -23.44 -17.65
CA LEU A 371 -17.95 -22.63 -18.77
C LEU A 371 -19.19 -21.81 -18.36
N THR A 372 -19.97 -22.32 -17.40
CA THR A 372 -21.15 -21.66 -16.86
C THR A 372 -20.75 -20.48 -15.96
N GLU A 373 -19.72 -20.64 -15.12
CA GLU A 373 -19.13 -19.54 -14.34
C GLU A 373 -18.57 -18.46 -15.24
N ILE A 374 -17.77 -18.81 -16.25
CA ILE A 374 -17.17 -17.84 -17.19
C ILE A 374 -18.26 -17.06 -17.93
N SER A 375 -19.33 -17.74 -18.38
CA SER A 375 -20.47 -17.08 -19.02
C SER A 375 -21.16 -16.08 -18.08
N SER A 376 -21.30 -16.44 -16.81
CA SER A 376 -21.98 -15.61 -15.80
C SER A 376 -21.10 -14.43 -15.39
N LEU A 377 -19.80 -14.66 -15.14
CA LEU A 377 -18.81 -13.63 -14.81
C LEU A 377 -18.74 -12.56 -15.89
N LEU A 378 -18.71 -12.97 -17.16
CA LEU A 378 -18.68 -12.04 -18.29
C LEU A 378 -20.06 -11.47 -18.63
N ASN A 379 -21.05 -11.66 -17.75
CA ASN A 379 -22.40 -11.12 -17.85
C ASN A 379 -23.07 -11.40 -19.21
N PHE A 380 -22.99 -12.66 -19.67
CA PHE A 380 -23.81 -13.14 -20.78
C PHE A 380 -25.16 -13.61 -20.24
N HIS A 381 -26.26 -13.18 -20.85
CA HIS A 381 -27.62 -13.53 -20.42
C HIS A 381 -27.90 -15.04 -20.36
N ASP A 382 -27.28 -15.81 -21.27
CA ASP A 382 -27.37 -17.27 -21.24
C ASP A 382 -26.17 -17.95 -21.92
N GLN A 383 -25.98 -19.22 -21.60
CA GLN A 383 -24.87 -20.04 -22.09
C GLN A 383 -24.95 -20.34 -23.60
N SER A 384 -26.15 -20.36 -24.18
CA SER A 384 -26.35 -20.58 -25.62
C SER A 384 -25.86 -19.37 -26.42
N TYR A 385 -26.19 -18.17 -25.95
CA TYR A 385 -25.72 -16.92 -26.50
C TYR A 385 -24.21 -16.76 -26.36
N PHE A 386 -23.65 -17.05 -25.18
CA PHE A 386 -22.19 -17.11 -24.99
C PHE A 386 -21.53 -18.07 -26.00
N THR A 387 -22.05 -19.29 -26.15
CA THR A 387 -21.51 -20.28 -27.10
C THR A 387 -21.55 -19.78 -28.54
N LYS A 388 -22.65 -19.13 -28.95
CA LYS A 388 -22.81 -18.56 -30.29
C LYS A 388 -21.81 -17.43 -30.54
N VAL A 389 -21.67 -16.50 -29.59
CA VAL A 389 -20.74 -15.37 -29.68
C VAL A 389 -19.30 -15.86 -29.68
N PHE A 390 -18.95 -16.79 -28.78
CA PHE A 390 -17.61 -17.37 -28.73
C PHE A 390 -17.25 -18.06 -30.04
N LYS A 391 -18.14 -18.91 -30.58
CA LYS A 391 -17.90 -19.58 -31.87
C LYS A 391 -17.74 -18.59 -33.02
N LYS A 392 -18.49 -17.49 -33.02
CA LYS A 392 -18.37 -16.43 -34.03
C LYS A 392 -16.97 -15.80 -34.06
N PHE A 393 -16.35 -15.56 -32.90
CA PHE A 393 -15.05 -14.88 -32.81
C PHE A 393 -13.85 -15.82 -32.71
N ALA A 394 -14.02 -17.02 -32.15
CA ALA A 394 -12.94 -18.00 -31.96
C ALA A 394 -12.94 -19.12 -33.02
N GLY A 395 -13.97 -19.22 -33.86
CA GLY A 395 -14.12 -20.27 -34.88
C GLY A 395 -14.53 -21.65 -34.34
N VAL A 396 -14.43 -21.87 -33.02
CA VAL A 396 -14.75 -23.14 -32.34
C VAL A 396 -15.64 -22.88 -31.12
N THR A 397 -16.30 -23.92 -30.61
CA THR A 397 -17.11 -23.77 -29.39
C THR A 397 -16.23 -23.60 -28.14
N PRO A 398 -16.73 -22.96 -27.06
CA PRO A 398 -16.02 -22.86 -25.79
C PRO A 398 -15.52 -24.21 -25.27
N LYS A 399 -16.37 -25.25 -25.38
CA LYS A 399 -16.04 -26.62 -24.97
C LYS A 399 -14.88 -27.19 -25.78
N GLN A 400 -14.91 -27.03 -27.11
CA GLN A 400 -13.82 -27.48 -27.98
C GLN A 400 -12.51 -26.73 -27.67
N TYR A 401 -12.57 -25.43 -27.41
CA TYR A 401 -11.40 -24.63 -27.06
C TYR A 401 -10.79 -25.11 -25.73
N LYS A 402 -11.60 -25.25 -24.67
CA LYS A 402 -11.14 -25.72 -23.36
C LYS A 402 -10.56 -27.14 -23.42
N SER A 403 -11.16 -28.06 -24.18
CA SER A 403 -10.62 -29.41 -24.38
C SER A 403 -9.26 -29.42 -25.08
N ARG A 404 -9.02 -28.51 -26.05
CA ARG A 404 -7.71 -28.40 -26.71
C ARG A 404 -6.62 -27.93 -25.75
N LEU A 405 -6.93 -27.02 -24.83
CA LEU A 405 -5.98 -26.57 -23.80
C LEU A 405 -5.59 -27.71 -22.86
N VAL A 406 -6.54 -28.56 -22.46
CA VAL A 406 -6.26 -29.73 -21.63
C VAL A 406 -5.39 -30.75 -22.37
N ALA A 407 -5.62 -30.97 -23.67
CA ALA A 407 -4.83 -31.89 -24.47
C ALA A 407 -3.41 -31.39 -24.81
N SER A 408 -3.12 -30.10 -24.60
CA SER A 408 -1.83 -29.47 -24.90
C SER A 408 -0.98 -29.16 -23.66
N LYS A 409 -1.52 -29.36 -22.44
CA LYS A 409 -0.71 -29.45 -21.22
C LYS A 409 -0.22 -30.91 -21.11
N PRO A 410 1.09 -31.21 -21.23
CA PRO A 410 1.60 -32.54 -20.88
C PRO A 410 1.25 -32.79 -19.41
N ASN A 411 0.87 -34.03 -19.07
CA ASN A 411 0.68 -34.44 -17.68
C ASN A 411 1.96 -34.16 -16.89
N GLU A 412 2.00 -33.06 -16.14
CA GLU A 412 2.91 -32.90 -15.02
C GLU A 412 2.36 -33.77 -13.89
N VAL A 413 3.09 -34.86 -13.65
CA VAL A 413 2.91 -35.83 -12.55
C VAL A 413 3.40 -35.23 -11.26
#